data_AF-A0A2G6ULZ6-F1
#
_entry.id   AF-A0A2G6ULZ6-F1
#
_cell.length_a   1.000
_cell.length_b   1.000
_cell.length_c   1.000
_cell.angle_alpha   90.00
_cell.angle_beta   90.00
_cell.angle_gamma   90.00
#
_symmetry.space_group_name_H-M   'P 1'
#
loop_
_entity.id
_entity.type
_entity.pdbx_description
1 polymer ?
#
loop_
_entity_poly.entity_id
_entity_poly.type
_entity_poly.pdbx_seq_one_letter_code
_entity_poly.pdbx_strand_id
1 'polypeptide(L)'
;MEEKYSWLGTISAPQEYPMEIYKGAIVADDFTYGFDAIWGTQNTGWGNEGGTMSVETANMDLPNKLEFTWYSLVENKFYTGKWDLDKEKIKGLFEKGFIDQDNGKKATYSNFIVGLAPKGRVVLWINGPGNQTEVGVFQAHDTIITKEKAYENAQYMLKDGFADRMLKDPSYETFKPEIRAKIEQQGYPAADLYDVYREKYNWKPSVILPEGSEWIDFGLTNYNGEQENLFGESLTNDTYKKRAVPKFCGFYWRDQNKNRYAVWVDSFDEKEIFEVFQKLGKEKNIDFTIKVNADNTGAVLSLKSENMVLPITKAKIRLSRKIE
;
A
#
# COMPACT_ATOMS: atom_id res chain seq x y z
N MET A 1 -1.91 0.40 34.33
CA MET A 1 -0.73 0.23 33.46
C MET A 1 -1.21 0.47 32.06
N GLU A 2 -0.53 1.33 31.30
CA GLU A 2 -0.81 1.47 29.86
C GLU A 2 -0.47 0.14 29.16
N GLU A 3 -1.30 -0.24 28.20
CA GLU A 3 -1.11 -1.47 27.42
C GLU A 3 0.10 -1.29 26.50
N LYS A 4 0.92 -2.33 26.37
CA LYS A 4 2.15 -2.32 25.55
C LYS A 4 1.93 -3.16 24.30
N TYR A 5 2.62 -2.78 23.23
CA TYR A 5 2.45 -3.36 21.89
C TYR A 5 3.79 -3.78 21.32
N SER A 6 3.75 -4.66 20.32
CA SER A 6 4.92 -5.08 19.56
C SER A 6 4.80 -4.56 18.14
N TRP A 7 5.71 -3.67 17.74
CA TRP A 7 5.71 -3.13 16.39
C TRP A 7 7.12 -2.79 15.90
N LEU A 8 7.30 -2.87 14.57
CA LEU A 8 8.50 -2.44 13.87
C LEU A 8 8.19 -1.29 12.91
N GLY A 9 9.22 -0.78 12.25
CA GLY A 9 9.11 0.20 11.18
C GLY A 9 9.80 -0.27 9.91
N THR A 10 9.26 0.14 8.77
CA THR A 10 9.88 0.00 7.46
C THR A 10 9.60 1.23 6.60
N ILE A 11 10.23 1.29 5.43
CA ILE A 11 10.13 2.40 4.50
C ILE A 11 9.57 1.90 3.18
N SER A 12 8.70 2.71 2.60
CA SER A 12 8.13 2.53 1.27
C SER A 12 8.42 3.76 0.42
N ALA A 13 8.68 3.55 -0.86
CA ALA A 13 8.72 4.62 -1.83
C ALA A 13 8.24 4.08 -3.20
N PRO A 14 7.69 4.93 -4.07
CA PRO A 14 7.28 4.47 -5.39
C PRO A 14 8.46 3.93 -6.20
N GLN A 15 8.21 2.92 -7.04
CA GLN A 15 9.27 2.25 -7.78
C GLN A 15 9.98 3.20 -8.74
N GLU A 16 9.24 4.17 -9.28
CA GLU A 16 9.70 5.21 -10.19
C GLU A 16 10.38 6.37 -9.49
N TYR A 17 10.24 6.50 -8.16
CA TYR A 17 10.76 7.63 -7.39
C TYR A 17 11.59 7.15 -6.20
N PRO A 18 12.87 6.81 -6.44
CA PRO A 18 13.74 6.31 -5.38
C PRO A 18 14.08 7.41 -4.37
N MET A 19 14.03 7.04 -3.10
CA MET A 19 14.26 7.92 -1.95
C MET A 19 15.45 7.41 -1.15
N GLU A 20 16.50 8.23 -1.03
CA GLU A 20 17.69 7.90 -0.26
C GLU A 20 17.54 8.37 1.18
N ILE A 21 17.65 7.46 2.15
CA ILE A 21 17.26 7.73 3.54
C ILE A 21 18.37 8.44 4.29
N TYR A 22 18.15 9.69 4.68
CA TYR A 22 19.13 10.44 5.45
C TYR A 22 18.98 10.19 6.95
N LYS A 23 17.78 10.33 7.53
CA LYS A 23 17.48 9.91 8.91
C LYS A 23 15.98 9.95 9.15
N GLY A 24 15.49 9.18 10.12
CA GLY A 24 14.11 9.29 10.56
C GLY A 24 13.87 8.55 11.85
N ALA A 25 12.68 8.71 12.41
CA ALA A 25 12.25 7.98 13.58
C ALA A 25 10.72 7.88 13.66
N ILE A 26 10.23 6.71 14.09
CA ILE A 26 8.89 6.54 14.65
C ILE A 26 9.07 6.52 16.17
N VAL A 27 8.47 7.49 16.86
CA VAL A 27 8.76 7.80 18.26
C VAL A 27 7.54 7.52 19.13
N ALA A 28 7.74 6.73 20.17
CA ALA A 28 6.84 6.51 21.30
C ALA A 28 7.45 7.08 22.59
N ASP A 29 6.68 7.06 23.68
CA ASP A 29 7.11 7.65 24.95
C ASP A 29 8.28 6.90 25.59
N ASP A 30 8.35 5.58 25.41
CA ASP A 30 9.37 4.70 25.98
C ASP A 30 10.28 4.03 24.93
N PHE A 31 10.08 4.34 23.64
CA PHE A 31 10.78 3.68 22.55
C PHE A 31 10.93 4.56 21.31
N THR A 32 11.99 4.34 20.54
CA THR A 32 12.20 5.02 19.25
C THR A 32 12.73 4.02 18.24
N TYR A 33 11.99 3.84 17.14
CA TYR A 33 12.44 3.08 15.98
C TYR A 33 13.17 4.01 15.02
N GLY A 34 14.49 3.88 14.93
CA GLY A 34 15.35 4.79 14.15
C GLY A 34 15.59 4.32 12.71
N PHE A 35 15.75 5.29 11.81
CA PHE A 35 16.17 5.11 10.43
C PHE A 35 17.38 6.01 10.17
N ASP A 36 18.35 5.53 9.40
CA ASP A 36 19.56 6.25 9.02
C ASP A 36 20.03 5.86 7.61
N ALA A 37 21.21 6.32 7.21
CA ALA A 37 21.79 6.08 5.89
C ALA A 37 22.03 4.59 5.56
N ILE A 38 22.06 3.67 6.53
CA ILE A 38 22.21 2.24 6.24
C ILE A 38 21.01 1.67 5.50
N TRP A 39 19.85 2.33 5.62
CA TRP A 39 18.65 1.96 4.88
C TRP A 39 18.80 2.26 3.38
N GLY A 40 19.74 3.12 2.98
CA GLY A 40 20.10 3.35 1.59
C GLY A 40 18.94 3.84 0.72
N THR A 41 18.90 3.41 -0.54
CA THR A 41 17.86 3.76 -1.49
C THR A 41 16.61 2.91 -1.30
N GLN A 42 15.46 3.55 -1.17
CA GLN A 42 14.15 2.90 -1.07
C GLN A 42 13.32 3.19 -2.32
N ASN A 43 12.79 2.15 -2.94
CA ASN A 43 11.81 2.19 -4.04
C ASN A 43 11.04 0.86 -4.15
N THR A 44 10.69 0.30 -2.99
CA THR A 44 10.05 -1.02 -2.81
C THR A 44 8.66 -1.12 -3.44
N GLY A 45 8.06 0.03 -3.78
CA GLY A 45 6.72 0.17 -4.31
C GLY A 45 5.80 0.82 -3.28
N TRP A 46 4.92 1.70 -3.76
CA TRP A 46 4.05 2.51 -2.91
C TRP A 46 3.13 1.65 -2.02
N GLY A 47 3.30 1.79 -0.70
CA GLY A 47 2.58 1.01 0.31
C GLY A 47 3.17 -0.38 0.59
N ASN A 48 4.24 -0.81 -0.08
CA ASN A 48 4.88 -2.10 0.17
C ASN A 48 5.91 -2.00 1.30
N GLU A 49 6.04 -3.08 2.07
CA GLU A 49 7.12 -3.22 3.05
C GLU A 49 8.49 -3.29 2.37
N GLY A 50 9.48 -2.66 3.01
CA GLY A 50 10.89 -2.81 2.67
C GLY A 50 11.63 -3.71 3.67
N GLY A 51 12.92 -3.42 3.88
CA GLY A 51 13.67 -4.08 4.95
C GLY A 51 13.12 -3.72 6.34
N THR A 52 13.35 -4.58 7.32
CA THR A 52 13.09 -4.30 8.74
C THR A 52 14.33 -4.61 9.55
N MET A 53 14.58 -3.83 10.59
CA MET A 53 15.60 -4.13 11.60
C MET A 53 14.93 -4.67 12.86
N SER A 54 15.49 -5.76 13.41
CA SER A 54 15.05 -6.30 14.70
C SER A 54 15.40 -5.35 15.84
N VAL A 55 14.57 -5.38 16.88
CA VAL A 55 14.73 -4.55 18.08
C VAL A 55 14.70 -5.45 19.30
N GLU A 56 15.44 -5.10 20.35
CA GLU A 56 15.47 -5.88 21.60
C GLU A 56 14.17 -5.72 22.41
N THR A 57 13.52 -4.56 22.29
CA THR A 57 12.27 -4.25 22.99
C THR A 57 11.10 -4.97 22.33
N ALA A 58 10.53 -5.97 23.01
CA ALA A 58 9.36 -6.70 22.51
C ALA A 58 8.01 -6.00 22.79
N ASN A 59 7.98 -5.10 23.78
CA ASN A 59 6.78 -4.44 24.29
C ASN A 59 7.06 -2.96 24.54
N MET A 60 6.39 -2.08 23.81
CA MET A 60 6.60 -0.62 23.82
C MET A 60 5.28 0.13 23.70
N ASP A 61 5.29 1.43 23.98
CA ASP A 61 4.14 2.29 23.76
C ASP A 61 3.83 2.47 22.27
N LEU A 62 2.60 2.86 21.98
CA LEU A 62 2.23 3.27 20.63
C LEU A 62 2.92 4.59 20.28
N PRO A 63 3.36 4.75 19.03
CA PRO A 63 4.05 5.95 18.62
C PRO A 63 3.10 7.14 18.58
N ASN A 64 3.63 8.28 18.97
CA ASN A 64 2.93 9.56 18.98
C ASN A 64 3.58 10.59 18.05
N LYS A 65 4.76 10.31 17.49
CA LYS A 65 5.45 11.21 16.56
C LYS A 65 6.14 10.45 15.43
N LEU A 66 6.22 11.11 14.27
CA LEU A 66 7.02 10.72 13.12
C LEU A 66 7.94 11.88 12.76
N GLU A 67 9.22 11.60 12.57
CA GLU A 67 10.17 12.55 11.99
C GLU A 67 10.98 11.87 10.89
N PHE A 68 11.23 12.59 9.80
CA PHE A 68 11.92 12.01 8.66
C PHE A 68 12.68 13.04 7.85
N THR A 69 13.80 12.64 7.29
CA THR A 69 14.63 13.39 6.35
C THR A 69 15.19 12.44 5.31
N TRP A 70 15.05 12.78 4.03
CA TRP A 70 15.48 11.93 2.93
C TRP A 70 15.86 12.78 1.72
N TYR A 71 16.53 12.16 0.77
CA TYR A 71 16.93 12.76 -0.49
C TYR A 71 16.13 12.15 -1.64
N SER A 72 15.29 12.95 -2.28
CA SER A 72 14.54 12.54 -3.47
C SER A 72 15.49 12.58 -4.66
N LEU A 73 15.83 11.40 -5.21
CA LEU A 73 16.85 11.32 -6.28
C LEU A 73 16.36 12.00 -7.56
N VAL A 74 15.09 11.81 -7.91
CA VAL A 74 14.51 12.40 -9.14
C VAL A 74 14.37 13.92 -9.02
N GLU A 75 14.05 14.43 -7.83
CA GLU A 75 13.89 15.87 -7.59
C GLU A 75 15.21 16.54 -7.18
N ASN A 76 16.27 15.76 -6.98
CA ASN A 76 17.62 16.18 -6.60
C ASN A 76 17.62 17.16 -5.41
N LYS A 77 16.84 16.86 -4.36
CA LYS A 77 16.72 17.69 -3.15
C LYS A 77 16.35 16.90 -1.90
N PHE A 78 16.69 17.47 -0.75
CA PHE A 78 16.32 16.92 0.55
C PHE A 78 14.95 17.44 1.01
N TYR A 79 14.20 16.56 1.64
CA TYR A 79 12.95 16.88 2.35
C TYR A 79 13.11 16.53 3.83
N THR A 80 12.44 17.28 4.69
CA THR A 80 12.43 17.04 6.13
C THR A 80 11.09 17.41 6.77
N GLY A 81 10.74 16.75 7.87
CA GLY A 81 9.56 17.09 8.65
C GLY A 81 9.46 16.33 9.95
N LYS A 82 8.55 16.81 10.80
CA LYS A 82 8.19 16.24 12.09
C LYS A 82 6.70 16.46 12.33
N TRP A 83 6.00 15.40 12.69
CA TRP A 83 4.55 15.40 12.81
C TRP A 83 4.09 14.61 14.04
N ASP A 84 3.03 15.08 14.67
CA ASP A 84 2.33 14.32 15.69
C ASP A 84 1.42 13.26 15.02
N LEU A 85 1.32 12.10 15.66
CA LEU A 85 0.49 10.98 15.21
C LEU A 85 -0.79 10.90 16.04
N ASP A 86 -1.87 10.44 15.40
CA ASP A 86 -3.13 10.15 16.06
C ASP A 86 -3.02 8.84 16.86
N LYS A 87 -2.51 8.93 18.09
CA LYS A 87 -2.28 7.79 19.00
C LYS A 87 -3.59 7.03 19.28
N GLU A 88 -4.73 7.73 19.34
CA GLU A 88 -6.04 7.11 19.59
C GLU A 88 -6.53 6.29 18.39
N LYS A 89 -6.38 6.81 17.16
CA LYS A 89 -6.68 6.04 15.95
C LYS A 89 -5.81 4.79 15.85
N ILE A 90 -4.50 4.92 16.11
CA ILE A 90 -3.56 3.79 16.09
C ILE A 90 -3.99 2.76 17.15
N LYS A 91 -4.24 3.20 18.38
CA LYS A 91 -4.68 2.36 19.49
C LYS A 91 -5.94 1.58 19.16
N GLY A 92 -6.97 2.26 18.64
CA GLY A 92 -8.21 1.61 18.25
C GLY A 92 -8.02 0.52 17.19
N LEU A 93 -7.06 0.67 16.28
CA LEU A 93 -6.74 -0.36 15.28
C LEU A 93 -6.02 -1.56 15.92
N PHE A 94 -5.06 -1.33 16.83
CA PHE A 94 -4.36 -2.40 17.55
C PHE A 94 -5.32 -3.22 18.44
N GLU A 95 -6.19 -2.56 19.19
CA GLU A 95 -7.15 -3.21 20.10
C GLU A 95 -8.23 -3.99 19.33
N LYS A 96 -8.75 -3.40 18.26
CA LYS A 96 -9.74 -4.04 17.39
C LYS A 96 -9.17 -5.28 16.74
N GLY A 97 -7.99 -5.18 16.12
CA GLY A 97 -7.37 -6.25 15.37
C GLY A 97 -8.26 -6.78 14.24
N PHE A 98 -7.99 -8.01 13.81
CA PHE A 98 -8.73 -8.71 12.77
C PHE A 98 -8.58 -10.24 12.93
N ILE A 99 -9.36 -11.01 12.20
CA ILE A 99 -9.17 -12.47 12.13
C ILE A 99 -8.19 -12.76 10.99
N ASP A 100 -7.10 -13.44 11.32
CA ASP A 100 -6.14 -13.91 10.34
C ASP A 100 -6.78 -15.06 9.54
N GLN A 101 -6.83 -14.90 8.22
CA GLN A 101 -7.43 -15.88 7.33
C GLN A 101 -6.68 -17.21 7.31
N ASP A 102 -5.36 -17.21 7.53
CA ASP A 102 -4.53 -18.40 7.39
C ASP A 102 -4.72 -19.40 8.54
N ASN A 103 -5.04 -18.90 9.74
CA ASN A 103 -5.17 -19.72 10.94
C ASN A 103 -6.48 -19.51 11.73
N GLY A 104 -7.32 -18.56 11.32
CA GLY A 104 -8.62 -18.27 11.95
C GLY A 104 -8.54 -17.61 13.33
N LYS A 105 -7.35 -17.18 13.79
CA LYS A 105 -7.15 -16.57 15.11
C LYS A 105 -7.22 -15.05 15.02
N LYS A 106 -7.56 -14.41 16.15
CA LYS A 106 -7.42 -12.96 16.28
C LYS A 106 -5.94 -12.59 16.17
N ALA A 107 -5.63 -11.73 15.21
CA ALA A 107 -4.35 -11.08 15.01
C ALA A 107 -4.52 -9.56 15.10
N THR A 108 -3.40 -8.84 15.07
CA THR A 108 -3.42 -7.38 15.03
C THR A 108 -2.23 -6.86 14.21
N TYR A 109 -2.17 -5.55 14.06
CA TYR A 109 -1.09 -4.84 13.38
C TYR A 109 0.23 -4.99 14.14
N SER A 110 1.34 -4.99 13.42
CA SER A 110 2.67 -5.24 14.00
C SER A 110 3.80 -4.48 13.32
N ASN A 111 3.49 -3.65 12.33
CA ASN A 111 4.51 -2.90 11.63
C ASN A 111 3.95 -1.59 11.06
N PHE A 112 4.80 -0.57 11.02
CA PHE A 112 4.52 0.74 10.45
C PHE A 112 5.30 0.91 9.16
N ILE A 113 4.64 1.42 8.12
CA ILE A 113 5.25 1.66 6.81
C ILE A 113 5.28 3.16 6.57
N VAL A 114 6.47 3.75 6.50
CA VAL A 114 6.68 5.15 6.15
C VAL A 114 6.81 5.29 4.64
N GLY A 115 5.75 5.72 3.98
CA GLY A 115 5.71 6.02 2.55
C GLY A 115 6.25 7.40 2.24
N LEU A 116 7.35 7.46 1.50
CA LEU A 116 7.97 8.70 1.02
C LEU A 116 7.68 8.85 -0.47
N ALA A 117 6.97 9.90 -0.85
CA ALA A 117 6.59 10.19 -2.23
C ALA A 117 7.12 11.55 -2.69
N PRO A 118 7.10 11.82 -4.02
CA PRO A 118 7.55 13.08 -4.59
C PRO A 118 6.88 14.31 -3.98
N LYS A 119 7.50 15.48 -4.19
CA LYS A 119 7.04 16.76 -3.62
C LYS A 119 6.99 16.77 -2.09
N GLY A 120 7.72 15.88 -1.41
CA GLY A 120 7.76 15.82 0.05
C GLY A 120 6.55 15.14 0.71
N ARG A 121 5.73 14.39 -0.05
CA ARG A 121 4.56 13.71 0.50
C ARG A 121 4.99 12.55 1.41
N VAL A 122 4.36 12.44 2.58
CA VAL A 122 4.56 11.31 3.50
C VAL A 122 3.21 10.67 3.83
N VAL A 123 3.13 9.35 3.74
CA VAL A 123 1.99 8.57 4.21
C VAL A 123 2.48 7.52 5.20
N LEU A 124 1.80 7.41 6.34
CA LEU A 124 2.06 6.37 7.33
C LEU A 124 0.95 5.34 7.28
N TRP A 125 1.31 4.08 7.05
CA TRP A 125 0.39 2.95 7.22
C TRP A 125 0.78 2.13 8.44
N ILE A 126 -0.19 1.40 8.99
CA ILE A 126 0.06 0.23 9.83
C ILE A 126 -0.32 -1.02 9.05
N ASN A 127 0.46 -2.09 9.17
CA ASN A 127 0.13 -3.37 8.57
C ASN A 127 0.27 -4.54 9.57
N GLY A 128 -0.42 -5.61 9.23
CA GLY A 128 -0.31 -6.95 9.80
C GLY A 128 -0.78 -7.96 8.75
N PRO A 129 -0.97 -9.25 9.11
CA PRO A 129 -1.33 -10.29 8.16
C PRO A 129 -2.55 -9.92 7.29
N GLY A 130 -2.30 -9.68 5.99
CA GLY A 130 -3.34 -9.40 5.00
C GLY A 130 -4.10 -8.09 5.16
N ASN A 131 -3.68 -7.20 6.06
CA ASN A 131 -4.40 -5.98 6.39
C ASN A 131 -3.43 -4.80 6.53
N GLN A 132 -3.73 -3.69 5.86
CA GLN A 132 -2.93 -2.47 5.90
C GLN A 132 -3.83 -1.24 5.80
N THR A 133 -3.70 -0.33 6.76
CA THR A 133 -4.56 0.86 6.88
C THR A 133 -3.73 2.13 6.93
N GLU A 134 -4.18 3.18 6.22
CA GLU A 134 -3.57 4.51 6.30
C GLU A 134 -3.89 5.16 7.66
N VAL A 135 -2.85 5.50 8.43
CA VAL A 135 -3.00 6.11 9.76
C VAL A 135 -2.68 7.61 9.79
N GLY A 136 -1.81 8.11 8.92
CA GLY A 136 -1.48 9.53 8.86
C GLY A 136 -0.94 9.96 7.50
N VAL A 137 -1.15 11.23 7.15
CA VAL A 137 -0.65 11.83 5.90
C VAL A 137 -0.12 13.21 6.18
N PHE A 138 1.07 13.46 5.66
CA PHE A 138 1.87 14.62 6.00
C PHE A 138 2.58 15.18 4.77
N GLN A 139 3.05 16.41 4.94
CA GLN A 139 3.77 17.13 3.91
C GLN A 139 5.07 17.65 4.53
N ALA A 140 6.20 17.16 4.01
CA ALA A 140 7.52 17.68 4.32
C ALA A 140 7.78 18.96 3.54
N HIS A 141 8.71 19.77 4.07
CA HIS A 141 9.27 20.90 3.37
C HIS A 141 10.69 20.57 2.91
N ASP A 142 11.17 21.29 1.91
CA ASP A 142 12.53 21.14 1.43
C ASP A 142 13.55 21.67 2.47
N THR A 143 14.77 21.14 2.41
CA THR A 143 15.87 21.57 3.26
C THR A 143 17.20 21.43 2.53
N ILE A 144 18.23 22.10 3.05
CA ILE A 144 19.59 22.02 2.53
C ILE A 144 20.48 21.36 3.57
N ILE A 145 21.11 20.26 3.18
CA ILE A 145 22.14 19.59 3.97
C ILE A 145 23.47 19.81 3.27
N THR A 146 24.43 20.42 3.97
CA THR A 146 25.79 20.60 3.47
C THR A 146 26.68 19.47 3.98
N LYS A 147 27.82 19.24 3.32
CA LYS A 147 28.74 18.15 3.69
C LYS A 147 29.24 18.28 5.13
N GLU A 148 29.44 19.51 5.60
CA GLU A 148 29.90 19.84 6.95
C GLU A 148 28.84 19.56 8.01
N LYS A 149 27.55 19.65 7.64
CA LYS A 149 26.41 19.36 8.52
C LYS A 149 25.97 17.89 8.46
N ALA A 150 26.34 17.18 7.41
CA ALA A 150 26.04 15.78 7.25
C ALA A 150 26.91 14.91 8.16
N TYR A 151 26.27 13.97 8.85
CA TYR A 151 27.01 12.94 9.59
C TYR A 151 27.72 12.00 8.59
N GLU A 152 28.83 11.42 9.04
CA GLU A 152 29.81 10.74 8.17
C GLU A 152 29.16 9.74 7.19
N ASN A 153 28.32 8.84 7.71
CA ASN A 153 27.67 7.81 6.91
C ASN A 153 26.70 8.34 5.87
N ALA A 154 26.26 9.61 5.92
CA ALA A 154 25.37 10.20 4.92
C ALA A 154 26.09 11.15 3.93
N GLN A 155 27.38 11.43 4.12
CA GLN A 155 28.11 12.37 3.25
C GLN A 155 28.21 11.91 1.79
N TYR A 156 28.05 10.61 1.50
CA TYR A 156 28.07 10.10 0.13
C TYR A 156 26.93 10.64 -0.73
N MET A 157 25.78 10.95 -0.12
CA MET A 157 24.60 11.51 -0.81
C MET A 157 24.90 12.88 -1.43
N LEU A 158 25.89 13.58 -0.88
CA LEU A 158 26.30 14.93 -1.25
C LEU A 158 27.45 14.95 -2.26
N LYS A 159 27.90 13.78 -2.74
CA LYS A 159 28.89 13.71 -3.82
C LYS A 159 28.26 14.20 -5.12
N ASP A 160 28.97 15.05 -5.85
CA ASP A 160 28.52 15.58 -7.14
C ASP A 160 28.04 14.45 -8.06
N GLY A 161 26.85 14.64 -8.64
CA GLY A 161 26.22 13.68 -9.54
C GLY A 161 25.74 12.38 -8.90
N PHE A 162 25.61 12.32 -7.55
CA PHE A 162 25.11 11.11 -6.88
C PHE A 162 23.74 10.67 -7.40
N ALA A 163 22.74 11.56 -7.40
CA ALA A 163 21.40 11.25 -7.91
C ALA A 163 21.43 10.82 -9.37
N ASP A 164 22.17 11.53 -10.23
CA ASP A 164 22.31 11.19 -11.64
C ASP A 164 22.88 9.78 -11.84
N ARG A 165 23.94 9.42 -11.09
CA ARG A 165 24.53 8.07 -11.17
C ARG A 165 23.53 7.01 -10.75
N MET A 166 22.88 7.17 -9.60
CA MET A 166 21.88 6.21 -9.11
C MET A 166 20.74 5.99 -10.14
N LEU A 167 20.26 7.06 -10.76
CA LEU A 167 19.15 6.96 -11.71
C LEU A 167 19.58 6.40 -13.08
N LYS A 168 20.75 6.77 -13.59
CA LYS A 168 21.15 6.53 -14.99
C LYS A 168 22.09 5.34 -15.17
N ASP A 169 22.95 5.04 -14.20
CA ASP A 169 23.93 3.96 -14.30
C ASP A 169 23.26 2.62 -13.89
N PRO A 170 23.11 1.66 -14.82
CA PRO A 170 22.44 0.39 -14.53
C PRO A 170 23.17 -0.45 -13.47
N SER A 171 24.46 -0.23 -13.22
CA SER A 171 25.23 -0.99 -12.23
C SER A 171 24.78 -0.76 -10.78
N TYR A 172 24.05 0.32 -10.51
CA TYR A 172 23.43 0.59 -9.21
C TYR A 172 22.11 -0.16 -9.01
N GLU A 173 21.57 -0.81 -10.05
CA GLU A 173 20.34 -1.60 -10.01
C GLU A 173 19.14 -0.88 -9.36
N THR A 174 19.15 0.46 -9.39
CA THR A 174 18.14 1.27 -8.70
C THR A 174 16.74 1.02 -9.23
N PHE A 175 16.59 0.69 -10.51
CA PHE A 175 15.31 0.34 -11.11
C PHE A 175 15.32 -1.10 -11.61
N LYS A 176 14.22 -1.81 -11.38
CA LYS A 176 13.94 -3.04 -12.13
C LYS A 176 13.91 -2.74 -13.64
N PRO A 177 14.34 -3.67 -14.51
CA PRO A 177 14.40 -3.44 -15.96
C PRO A 177 13.08 -2.93 -16.56
N GLU A 178 11.93 -3.47 -16.14
CA GLU A 178 10.61 -3.07 -16.60
C GLU A 178 10.22 -1.64 -16.20
N ILE A 179 10.64 -1.20 -15.00
CA ILE A 179 10.38 0.16 -14.52
C ILE A 179 11.27 1.16 -15.27
N ARG A 180 12.55 0.82 -15.48
CA ARG A 180 13.47 1.63 -16.27
C ARG A 180 12.95 1.83 -17.70
N ALA A 181 12.57 0.74 -18.38
CA ALA A 181 12.02 0.81 -19.73
C ALA A 181 10.74 1.66 -19.81
N LYS A 182 9.86 1.55 -18.81
CA LYS A 182 8.65 2.39 -18.72
C LYS A 182 8.99 3.87 -18.58
N ILE A 183 9.93 4.24 -17.71
CA ILE A 183 10.37 5.63 -17.51
C ILE A 183 11.04 6.18 -18.78
N GLU A 184 11.89 5.39 -19.45
CA GLU A 184 12.55 5.80 -20.70
C GLU A 184 11.55 6.03 -21.83
N GLN A 185 10.48 5.24 -21.90
CA GLN A 185 9.46 5.35 -22.93
C GLN A 185 8.42 6.46 -22.64
N GLN A 186 8.02 6.62 -21.37
CA GLN A 186 6.84 7.40 -20.98
C GLN A 186 7.16 8.59 -20.05
N GLY A 187 8.38 8.66 -19.53
CA GLY A 187 8.76 9.58 -18.46
C GLY A 187 8.35 9.08 -17.07
N TYR A 188 8.70 9.87 -16.05
CA TYR A 188 8.24 9.63 -14.68
C TYR A 188 6.72 9.90 -14.57
N PRO A 189 5.97 9.12 -13.78
CA PRO A 189 4.56 9.42 -13.52
C PRO A 189 4.41 10.78 -12.85
N ALA A 190 3.30 11.49 -13.08
CA ALA A 190 3.11 12.80 -12.45
C ALA A 190 3.16 12.70 -10.91
N ALA A 191 3.90 13.59 -10.25
CA ALA A 191 4.05 13.57 -8.78
C ALA A 191 2.71 13.64 -8.02
N ASP A 192 1.71 14.34 -8.56
CA ASP A 192 0.39 14.48 -7.94
C ASP A 192 -0.46 13.20 -8.00
N LEU A 193 0.01 12.17 -8.71
CA LEU A 193 -0.65 10.88 -8.81
C LEU A 193 -0.81 10.19 -7.44
N TYR A 194 0.15 10.37 -6.53
CA TYR A 194 0.06 9.79 -5.18
C TYR A 194 -1.03 10.44 -4.31
N ASP A 195 -1.53 11.62 -4.70
CA ASP A 195 -2.72 12.22 -4.09
C ASP A 195 -4.00 11.67 -4.70
N VAL A 196 -4.02 11.46 -6.01
CA VAL A 196 -5.13 10.84 -6.73
C VAL A 196 -5.37 9.41 -6.23
N TYR A 197 -4.31 8.64 -5.97
CA TYR A 197 -4.41 7.28 -5.45
C TYR A 197 -5.15 7.20 -4.11
N ARG A 198 -5.06 8.25 -3.30
CA ARG A 198 -5.73 8.33 -1.98
C ARG A 198 -7.21 8.65 -2.06
N GLU A 199 -7.74 8.97 -3.24
CA GLU A 199 -9.17 9.20 -3.38
C GLU A 199 -9.97 7.93 -3.03
N LYS A 200 -10.93 8.08 -2.11
CA LYS A 200 -11.80 7.00 -1.68
C LYS A 200 -13.20 7.15 -2.27
N TYR A 201 -13.77 6.02 -2.67
CA TYR A 201 -15.13 5.87 -3.19
C TYR A 201 -15.92 4.96 -2.25
N ASN A 202 -17.24 5.12 -2.19
CA ASN A 202 -18.07 4.28 -1.33
C ASN A 202 -18.43 2.96 -2.04
N TRP A 203 -17.61 1.93 -1.89
CA TRP A 203 -17.76 0.69 -2.66
C TRP A 203 -17.57 -0.57 -1.85
N LYS A 204 -18.11 -1.68 -2.37
CA LYS A 204 -17.92 -3.05 -1.83
C LYS A 204 -17.74 -4.09 -2.95
N PRO A 205 -17.03 -5.20 -2.69
CA PRO A 205 -17.00 -6.32 -3.62
C PRO A 205 -18.38 -6.98 -3.75
N SER A 206 -18.71 -7.42 -4.95
CA SER A 206 -19.95 -8.11 -5.30
C SER A 206 -19.63 -9.28 -6.23
N VAL A 207 -19.44 -10.47 -5.66
CA VAL A 207 -19.09 -11.66 -6.44
C VAL A 207 -20.36 -12.40 -6.86
N ILE A 208 -20.50 -12.65 -8.16
CA ILE A 208 -21.59 -13.43 -8.74
C ILE A 208 -21.02 -14.77 -9.23
N LEU A 209 -21.38 -15.83 -8.53
CA LEU A 209 -20.94 -17.20 -8.81
C LEU A 209 -22.05 -18.03 -9.49
N PRO A 210 -21.70 -19.19 -10.08
CA PRO A 210 -22.68 -20.15 -10.55
C PRO A 210 -23.62 -20.61 -9.43
N GLU A 211 -24.85 -21.00 -9.77
CA GLU A 211 -25.85 -21.46 -8.79
C GLU A 211 -25.31 -22.61 -7.92
N GLY A 212 -25.63 -22.58 -6.62
CA GLY A 212 -25.14 -23.57 -5.66
C GLY A 212 -23.68 -23.39 -5.22
N SER A 213 -22.98 -22.36 -5.70
CA SER A 213 -21.60 -22.06 -5.31
C SER A 213 -21.50 -21.26 -4.01
N GLU A 214 -20.32 -21.28 -3.40
CA GLU A 214 -20.00 -20.66 -2.13
C GLU A 214 -18.82 -19.69 -2.29
N TRP A 215 -18.99 -18.43 -1.89
CA TRP A 215 -17.92 -17.42 -1.85
C TRP A 215 -17.17 -17.52 -0.52
N ILE A 216 -15.84 -17.73 -0.57
CA ILE A 216 -15.03 -18.06 0.63
C ILE A 216 -14.41 -16.82 1.28
N ASP A 217 -13.76 -15.98 0.48
CA ASP A 217 -12.97 -14.84 0.96
C ASP A 217 -12.86 -13.76 -0.12
N PHE A 218 -12.28 -12.61 0.20
CA PHE A 218 -11.93 -11.60 -0.79
C PHE A 218 -10.75 -10.75 -0.28
N GLY A 219 -9.60 -10.88 -0.94
CA GLY A 219 -8.42 -10.05 -0.67
C GLY A 219 -8.32 -8.91 -1.68
N LEU A 220 -7.95 -7.73 -1.23
CA LEU A 220 -7.71 -6.57 -2.08
C LEU A 220 -6.50 -5.74 -1.64
N THR A 221 -5.83 -5.16 -2.63
CA THR A 221 -4.81 -4.12 -2.46
C THR A 221 -5.22 -2.92 -3.30
N ASN A 222 -5.23 -1.74 -2.70
CA ASN A 222 -5.64 -0.50 -3.36
C ASN A 222 -4.44 0.33 -3.83
N TYR A 223 -4.68 1.26 -4.76
CA TYR A 223 -3.64 2.14 -5.30
C TYR A 223 -3.00 3.05 -4.24
N ASN A 224 -3.69 3.37 -3.13
CA ASN A 224 -3.11 4.11 -2.01
C ASN A 224 -2.27 3.24 -1.05
N GLY A 225 -2.07 1.96 -1.33
CA GLY A 225 -1.34 1.04 -0.49
C GLY A 225 -2.16 0.36 0.62
N GLU A 226 -3.43 0.71 0.82
CA GLU A 226 -4.27 -0.02 1.78
C GLU A 226 -4.57 -1.45 1.30
N GLN A 227 -4.62 -2.38 2.24
CA GLN A 227 -4.92 -3.80 2.00
C GLN A 227 -6.02 -4.26 2.94
N GLU A 228 -6.88 -5.13 2.44
CA GLU A 228 -7.97 -5.72 3.22
C GLU A 228 -8.21 -7.16 2.79
N ASN A 229 -8.33 -8.06 3.76
CA ASN A 229 -8.79 -9.42 3.58
C ASN A 229 -10.15 -9.60 4.26
N LEU A 230 -11.16 -9.91 3.45
CA LEU A 230 -12.52 -10.23 3.90
C LEU A 230 -12.69 -11.74 3.99
N PHE A 231 -13.00 -12.24 5.18
CA PHE A 231 -13.25 -13.66 5.44
C PHE A 231 -14.27 -13.82 6.59
N GLY A 232 -15.08 -14.88 6.53
CA GLY A 232 -16.10 -15.16 7.55
C GLY A 232 -17.07 -13.98 7.72
N GLU A 233 -17.26 -13.53 8.95
CA GLU A 233 -18.18 -12.41 9.25
C GLU A 233 -17.80 -11.10 8.55
N SER A 234 -16.50 -10.84 8.36
CA SER A 234 -16.07 -9.62 7.65
C SER A 234 -16.45 -9.64 6.18
N LEU A 235 -16.61 -10.82 5.58
CA LEU A 235 -17.11 -10.99 4.23
C LEU A 235 -18.64 -10.91 4.18
N THR A 236 -19.33 -11.68 5.03
CA THR A 236 -20.80 -11.76 5.00
C THR A 236 -21.48 -10.47 5.43
N ASN A 237 -20.84 -9.71 6.31
CA ASN A 237 -21.35 -8.44 6.83
C ASN A 237 -20.71 -7.23 6.15
N ASP A 238 -19.96 -7.43 5.06
CA ASP A 238 -19.35 -6.29 4.36
C ASP A 238 -20.42 -5.38 3.75
N THR A 239 -20.25 -4.08 4.00
CA THR A 239 -21.15 -3.03 3.53
C THR A 239 -20.36 -1.98 2.76
N TYR A 240 -21.05 -1.01 2.17
CA TYR A 240 -20.40 0.11 1.49
C TYR A 240 -19.53 0.87 2.48
N LYS A 241 -18.24 0.99 2.16
CA LYS A 241 -17.31 1.81 2.91
C LYS A 241 -16.37 2.55 1.98
N LYS A 242 -15.77 3.61 2.51
CA LYS A 242 -14.81 4.43 1.79
C LYS A 242 -13.53 3.62 1.58
N ARG A 243 -13.35 3.11 0.37
CA ARG A 243 -12.17 2.37 -0.09
C ARG A 243 -11.52 3.11 -1.25
N ALA A 244 -10.20 3.07 -1.33
CA ALA A 244 -9.49 3.56 -2.50
C ALA A 244 -9.74 2.64 -3.72
N VAL A 245 -9.30 3.07 -4.90
CA VAL A 245 -9.44 2.30 -6.14
C VAL A 245 -8.59 1.01 -6.04
N PRO A 246 -9.12 -0.18 -6.39
CA PRO A 246 -8.39 -1.42 -6.31
C PRO A 246 -7.28 -1.47 -7.37
N LYS A 247 -6.08 -1.90 -6.95
CA LYS A 247 -4.93 -2.20 -7.81
C LYS A 247 -4.81 -3.69 -8.10
N PHE A 248 -5.26 -4.51 -7.15
CA PHE A 248 -5.31 -5.96 -7.21
C PHE A 248 -6.47 -6.46 -6.35
N CYS A 249 -7.09 -7.56 -6.76
CA CYS A 249 -7.97 -8.33 -5.89
C CYS A 249 -8.03 -9.80 -6.26
N GLY A 250 -8.43 -10.65 -5.33
CA GLY A 250 -8.71 -12.04 -5.60
C GLY A 250 -9.60 -12.68 -4.56
N PHE A 251 -10.16 -13.83 -4.91
CA PHE A 251 -11.02 -14.60 -4.01
C PHE A 251 -11.01 -16.09 -4.34
N TYR A 252 -11.30 -16.90 -3.33
CA TYR A 252 -11.61 -18.30 -3.46
C TYR A 252 -13.12 -18.55 -3.44
N TRP A 253 -13.53 -19.61 -4.13
CA TRP A 253 -14.92 -20.07 -4.12
C TRP A 253 -14.99 -21.58 -4.28
N ARG A 254 -16.15 -22.17 -3.95
CA ARG A 254 -16.44 -23.59 -4.15
C ARG A 254 -17.65 -23.78 -5.04
N ASP A 255 -17.60 -24.78 -5.92
CA ASP A 255 -18.79 -25.21 -6.66
C ASP A 255 -19.73 -26.08 -5.80
N GLN A 256 -20.87 -26.45 -6.37
CA GLN A 256 -21.86 -27.35 -5.74
C GLN A 256 -21.28 -28.71 -5.31
N ASN A 257 -20.20 -29.17 -5.96
CA ASN A 257 -19.49 -30.42 -5.65
C ASN A 257 -18.36 -30.21 -4.64
N LYS A 258 -18.27 -29.03 -4.02
CA LYS A 258 -17.23 -28.61 -3.08
C LYS A 258 -15.81 -28.60 -3.66
N ASN A 259 -15.66 -28.58 -4.98
CA ASN A 259 -14.36 -28.33 -5.60
C ASN A 259 -13.98 -26.86 -5.39
N ARG A 260 -12.72 -26.59 -5.04
CA ARG A 260 -12.23 -25.24 -4.76
C ARG A 260 -11.58 -24.63 -6.00
N TYR A 261 -11.84 -23.34 -6.21
CA TYR A 261 -11.27 -22.53 -7.27
C TYR A 261 -10.88 -21.15 -6.74
N ALA A 262 -10.14 -20.39 -7.54
CA ALA A 262 -9.74 -19.03 -7.26
C ALA A 262 -9.78 -18.15 -8.51
N VAL A 263 -10.05 -16.87 -8.29
CA VAL A 263 -9.99 -15.81 -9.30
C VAL A 263 -9.08 -14.71 -8.78
N TRP A 264 -8.16 -14.25 -9.63
CA TRP A 264 -7.31 -13.10 -9.38
C TRP A 264 -7.46 -12.09 -10.51
N VAL A 265 -7.65 -10.83 -10.14
CA VAL A 265 -7.45 -9.69 -11.02
C VAL A 265 -6.05 -9.16 -10.72
N ASP A 266 -5.07 -9.69 -11.45
CA ASP A 266 -3.64 -9.47 -11.21
C ASP A 266 -3.25 -8.00 -11.43
N SER A 267 -3.94 -7.30 -12.34
CA SER A 267 -3.77 -5.84 -12.56
C SER A 267 -4.95 -5.22 -13.31
N PHE A 268 -5.11 -3.91 -13.15
CA PHE A 268 -6.00 -3.06 -13.93
C PHE A 268 -5.20 -2.10 -14.82
N ASP A 269 -5.77 -1.71 -15.96
CA ASP A 269 -5.36 -0.49 -16.65
C ASP A 269 -5.73 0.71 -15.77
N GLU A 270 -4.70 1.39 -15.29
CA GLU A 270 -4.84 2.47 -14.32
C GLU A 270 -5.76 3.60 -14.84
N LYS A 271 -5.61 3.96 -16.12
CA LYS A 271 -6.45 5.01 -16.71
C LYS A 271 -7.92 4.58 -16.74
N GLU A 272 -8.23 3.38 -17.23
CA GLU A 272 -9.60 2.88 -17.29
C GLU A 272 -10.23 2.81 -15.89
N ILE A 273 -9.56 2.20 -14.91
CA ILE A 273 -10.17 1.97 -13.59
C ILE A 273 -10.46 3.28 -12.86
N PHE A 274 -9.54 4.26 -12.90
CA PHE A 274 -9.77 5.57 -12.31
C PHE A 274 -10.88 6.34 -13.03
N GLU A 275 -10.92 6.34 -14.37
CA GLU A 275 -11.99 6.98 -15.13
C GLU A 275 -13.37 6.38 -14.80
N VAL A 276 -13.46 5.07 -14.65
CA VAL A 276 -14.72 4.38 -14.34
C VAL A 276 -15.21 4.72 -12.92
N PHE A 277 -14.33 4.74 -11.92
CA PHE A 277 -14.68 5.19 -10.56
C PHE A 277 -15.10 6.67 -10.53
N GLN A 278 -14.34 7.54 -11.19
CA GLN A 278 -14.64 8.97 -11.26
C GLN A 278 -16.01 9.25 -11.90
N LYS A 279 -16.38 8.53 -12.97
CA LYS A 279 -17.69 8.67 -13.63
C LYS A 279 -18.86 8.34 -12.72
N LEU A 280 -18.72 7.38 -11.81
CA LEU A 280 -19.77 7.02 -10.85
C LEU A 280 -19.87 8.00 -9.68
N GLY A 281 -18.74 8.57 -9.28
CA GLY A 281 -18.66 9.58 -8.21
C GLY A 281 -18.50 8.98 -6.81
N LYS A 282 -17.86 9.75 -5.92
CA LYS A 282 -17.36 9.29 -4.61
C LYS A 282 -18.43 8.96 -3.57
N GLU A 283 -19.62 9.55 -3.71
CA GLU A 283 -20.72 9.43 -2.75
C GLU A 283 -21.78 8.40 -3.14
N LYS A 284 -21.68 7.83 -4.34
CA LYS A 284 -22.59 6.75 -4.75
C LYS A 284 -22.14 5.44 -4.13
N ASN A 285 -23.12 4.62 -3.77
CA ASN A 285 -22.89 3.22 -3.43
C ASN A 285 -22.52 2.47 -4.71
N ILE A 286 -21.33 1.91 -4.73
CA ILE A 286 -20.76 1.22 -5.89
C ILE A 286 -20.55 -0.26 -5.56
N ASP A 287 -21.17 -1.15 -6.31
CA ASP A 287 -20.83 -2.56 -6.34
C ASP A 287 -19.67 -2.77 -7.32
N PHE A 288 -18.53 -3.24 -6.82
CA PHE A 288 -17.47 -3.77 -7.67
C PHE A 288 -17.80 -5.23 -7.99
N THR A 289 -18.41 -5.46 -9.15
CA THR A 289 -18.93 -6.76 -9.54
C THR A 289 -17.90 -7.60 -10.27
N ILE A 290 -17.70 -8.83 -9.79
CA ILE A 290 -16.96 -9.88 -10.48
C ILE A 290 -17.90 -11.05 -10.73
N LYS A 291 -18.27 -11.26 -11.99
CA LYS A 291 -19.14 -12.38 -12.39
C LYS A 291 -18.30 -13.50 -13.00
N VAL A 292 -18.31 -14.66 -12.36
CA VAL A 292 -17.58 -15.86 -12.82
C VAL A 292 -18.48 -16.71 -13.72
N ASN A 293 -17.94 -17.21 -14.83
CA ASN A 293 -18.66 -18.11 -15.72
C ASN A 293 -18.82 -19.51 -15.11
N ALA A 294 -19.87 -20.24 -15.51
CA ALA A 294 -20.21 -21.56 -14.97
C ALA A 294 -19.10 -22.62 -15.11
N ASP A 295 -18.27 -22.52 -16.15
CA ASP A 295 -17.17 -23.43 -16.44
C ASP A 295 -15.82 -22.98 -15.84
N ASN A 296 -15.80 -21.87 -15.07
CA ASN A 296 -14.61 -21.27 -14.48
C ASN A 296 -13.50 -20.96 -15.52
N THR A 297 -13.87 -20.64 -16.76
CA THR A 297 -12.90 -20.25 -17.82
C THR A 297 -12.74 -18.75 -17.98
N GLY A 298 -13.62 -17.95 -17.36
CA GLY A 298 -13.57 -16.50 -17.45
C GLY A 298 -14.38 -15.80 -16.37
N ALA A 299 -14.11 -14.51 -16.20
CA ALA A 299 -14.88 -13.62 -15.37
C ALA A 299 -15.08 -12.27 -16.05
N VAL A 300 -16.18 -11.60 -15.75
CA VAL A 300 -16.51 -10.25 -16.25
C VAL A 300 -16.52 -9.27 -15.09
N LEU A 301 -15.87 -8.13 -15.28
CA LEU A 301 -15.72 -7.07 -14.29
C LEU A 301 -16.57 -5.86 -14.65
N SER A 302 -17.22 -5.26 -13.65
CA SER A 302 -17.94 -3.99 -13.82
C SER A 302 -18.07 -3.24 -12.50
N LEU A 303 -18.22 -1.92 -12.57
CA LEU A 303 -18.73 -1.12 -11.46
C LEU A 303 -20.21 -0.80 -11.69
N LYS A 304 -21.03 -1.04 -10.68
CA LYS A 304 -22.46 -0.77 -10.72
C LYS A 304 -22.86 0.22 -9.63
N SER A 305 -23.61 1.24 -10.01
CA SER A 305 -24.39 2.09 -9.10
C SER A 305 -25.87 1.98 -9.45
N GLU A 306 -26.75 2.64 -8.69
CA GLU A 306 -28.22 2.55 -8.84
C GLU A 306 -28.71 2.65 -10.29
N ASN A 307 -28.14 3.57 -11.09
CA ASN A 307 -28.62 3.88 -12.44
C ASN A 307 -27.58 3.61 -13.54
N MET A 308 -26.41 3.06 -13.22
CA MET A 308 -25.31 2.95 -14.17
C MET A 308 -24.49 1.70 -13.93
N VAL A 309 -24.19 0.97 -15.00
CA VAL A 309 -23.24 -0.15 -15.02
C VAL A 309 -22.14 0.21 -16.02
N LEU A 310 -20.89 0.25 -15.54
CA LEU A 310 -19.73 0.53 -16.36
C LEU A 310 -18.82 -0.72 -16.38
N PRO A 311 -18.56 -1.31 -17.56
CA PRO A 311 -17.66 -2.45 -17.67
C PRO A 311 -16.20 -2.03 -17.43
N ILE A 312 -15.40 -2.95 -16.89
CA ILE A 312 -13.94 -2.85 -16.83
C ILE A 312 -13.40 -3.88 -17.82
N THR A 313 -12.76 -3.41 -18.89
CA THR A 313 -12.39 -4.25 -20.04
C THR A 313 -10.90 -4.51 -20.16
N LYS A 314 -10.08 -3.69 -19.51
CA LYS A 314 -8.62 -3.76 -19.52
C LYS A 314 -8.10 -4.19 -18.16
N ALA A 315 -8.38 -5.43 -17.79
CA ALA A 315 -7.84 -6.06 -16.60
C ALA A 315 -7.19 -7.40 -16.95
N LYS A 316 -6.11 -7.74 -16.25
CA LYS A 316 -5.47 -9.05 -16.38
C LYS A 316 -6.12 -9.99 -15.36
N ILE A 317 -6.96 -10.89 -15.85
CA ILE A 317 -7.68 -11.86 -15.01
C ILE A 317 -7.02 -13.22 -15.15
N ARG A 318 -6.79 -13.88 -14.02
CA ARG A 318 -6.27 -15.25 -13.93
C ARG A 318 -7.22 -16.09 -13.09
N LEU A 319 -7.61 -17.25 -13.60
CA LEU A 319 -8.45 -18.21 -12.90
C LEU A 319 -7.63 -19.47 -12.60
N SER A 320 -7.83 -20.07 -11.44
CA SER A 320 -7.23 -21.36 -11.13
C SER A 320 -7.98 -22.48 -11.85
N ARG A 321 -7.30 -23.60 -12.08
CA ARG A 321 -8.00 -24.89 -12.22
C ARG A 321 -8.56 -25.30 -10.85
N LYS A 322 -9.24 -26.45 -10.79
CA LYS A 322 -9.58 -27.07 -9.50
C LYS A 322 -8.32 -27.15 -8.64
N ILE A 323 -8.42 -26.62 -7.42
CA ILE A 323 -7.39 -26.68 -6.40
C ILE A 323 -7.61 -27.96 -5.60
N GLU A 324 -6.57 -28.78 -5.50
CA GLU A 324 -6.57 -30.04 -4.75
C GLU A 324 -6.55 -29.83 -3.24
#